data_AF-A0A5N7SGE3-F1
#
_entry.id   AF-A0A5N7SGE3-F1
#
_cell.length_a   1.000
_cell.length_b   1.000
_cell.length_c   1.000
_cell.angle_alpha   90.00
_cell.angle_beta   90.00
_cell.angle_gamma   90.00
#
_symmetry.space_group_name_H-M   'P 1'
#
loop_
_entity.id
_entity.type
_entity.pdbx_description
1 polymer ?
#
loop_
_entity_poly.entity_id
_entity_poly.type
_entity_poly.pdbx_seq_one_letter_code
_entity_poly.pdbx_strand_id
1 'polypeptide(L)' 'MADRAPTDGLPYLRSFAHQLLREAELPDRQVTVMHRDLFRRAHIDWQDGQNMASLLDSLNLQQLRALVDQLRDGDEDEEE' A
#
# COMPACT_ATOMS: atom_id res chain seq x y z
N MET A 1 -16.32 23.65 19.33
CA MET A 1 -14.90 23.67 18.93
C MET A 1 -14.52 22.23 18.67
N ALA A 2 -14.33 21.85 17.41
CA ALA A 2 -14.01 20.46 17.04
C ALA A 2 -12.53 20.22 17.33
N ASP A 3 -12.27 19.25 18.20
CA ASP A 3 -10.95 18.75 18.55
C ASP A 3 -10.30 18.16 17.28
N ARG A 4 -9.37 18.92 16.69
CA ARG A 4 -8.68 18.53 15.45
C ARG A 4 -7.44 17.76 15.86
N ALA A 5 -7.62 16.49 16.20
CA ALA A 5 -6.53 15.57 16.48
C ALA A 5 -5.55 15.54 15.29
N PRO A 6 -4.25 15.84 15.48
CA PRO A 6 -3.28 15.91 14.39
C PRO A 6 -2.71 14.53 13.96
N THR A 7 -3.45 13.43 14.12
CA THR A 7 -2.87 12.06 14.15
C THR A 7 -3.55 11.00 13.28
N ASP A 8 -4.23 11.33 12.19
CA ASP A 8 -4.95 10.31 11.39
C ASP A 8 -4.63 10.32 9.88
N GLY A 9 -3.37 10.56 9.53
CA GLY A 9 -2.90 10.35 8.15
C GLY A 9 -2.78 8.87 7.76
N LEU A 10 -2.64 7.98 8.75
CA LEU A 10 -2.46 6.54 8.55
C LEU A 10 -3.69 5.84 7.96
N PRO A 11 -4.92 6.00 8.50
CA PRO A 11 -6.10 5.41 7.88
C PRO A 11 -6.32 5.91 6.47
N TYR A 12 -6.07 7.20 6.21
CA TYR A 12 -6.15 7.75 4.86
C TYR A 12 -5.17 7.06 3.91
N LEU A 13 -3.90 6.94 4.30
CA LEU A 13 -2.88 6.27 3.47
C LEU A 13 -3.20 4.79 3.25
N ARG A 14 -3.78 4.10 4.24
CA ARG A 14 -4.22 2.70 4.10
C ARG A 14 -5.34 2.58 3.08
N SER A 15 -6.38 3.40 3.19
CA SER A 15 -7.48 3.42 2.21
C SER A 15 -6.98 3.80 0.83
N PHE A 16 -6.03 4.73 0.73
CA PHE A 16 -5.46 5.16 -0.53
C PHE A 16 -4.59 4.06 -1.19
N ALA A 17 -3.72 3.39 -0.43
CA ALA A 17 -2.96 2.25 -0.94
C ALA A 17 -3.87 1.12 -1.43
N HIS A 18 -4.98 0.88 -0.73
CA HIS A 18 -5.98 -0.10 -1.14
C HIS A 18 -6.73 0.31 -2.43
N GLN A 19 -6.92 1.61 -2.66
CA GLN A 19 -7.47 2.12 -3.91
C GLN A 19 -6.48 1.92 -5.07
N LEU A 20 -5.22 2.33 -4.86
CA LEU A 20 -4.16 2.19 -5.87
C LEU A 20 -3.93 0.72 -6.27
N LEU A 21 -3.99 -0.23 -5.34
CA LEU A 21 -3.93 -1.65 -5.67
C LEU A 21 -5.03 -2.07 -6.65
N ARG A 22 -6.25 -1.53 -6.51
CA ARG A 22 -7.36 -1.81 -7.44
C ARG A 22 -7.18 -1.12 -8.78
N GLU A 23 -6.65 0.11 -8.77
CA GLU A 23 -6.36 0.87 -9.99
C GLU A 23 -5.27 0.18 -10.81
N ALA A 24 -4.23 -0.35 -10.17
CA ALA A 24 -3.17 -1.15 -10.78
C ALA A 24 -3.60 -2.61 -11.12
N GLU A 25 -4.90 -2.93 -11.03
CA GLU A 25 -5.46 -4.26 -11.28
C GLU A 25 -4.82 -5.40 -10.44
N LEU A 26 -4.21 -5.06 -9.31
CA LEU A 26 -3.59 -6.01 -8.38
C LEU A 26 -4.65 -6.62 -7.44
N PRO A 27 -4.46 -7.89 -7.01
CA PRO A 27 -5.37 -8.52 -6.06
C PRO A 27 -5.44 -7.77 -4.71
N ASP A 28 -6.59 -7.17 -4.41
CA ASP A 28 -6.79 -6.31 -3.23
C ASP A 28 -7.19 -7.07 -1.95
N ARG A 29 -7.60 -8.35 -2.08
CA ARG A 29 -8.07 -9.16 -0.93
C ARG A 29 -6.96 -9.94 -0.24
N GLN A 30 -6.04 -10.49 -1.03
CA GLN A 30 -4.97 -11.37 -0.56
C GLN A 30 -3.66 -10.99 -1.22
N VAL A 31 -2.59 -11.06 -0.46
CA VAL A 31 -1.23 -10.96 -0.97
C VAL A 31 -0.95 -12.17 -1.85
N THR A 32 -0.40 -11.90 -3.02
CA THR A 32 -0.01 -12.90 -4.03
C THR A 32 1.41 -12.63 -4.49
N VAL A 33 1.95 -13.53 -5.32
CA VAL A 33 3.27 -13.36 -5.96
C VAL A 33 3.41 -12.02 -6.71
N MET A 34 2.33 -11.44 -7.24
CA MET A 34 2.36 -10.15 -7.96
C MET A 34 2.82 -9.00 -7.07
N HIS A 35 2.62 -9.11 -5.75
CA HIS A 35 3.00 -8.08 -4.78
C HIS A 35 4.45 -8.21 -4.31
N ARG A 36 5.14 -9.31 -4.64
CA ARG A 36 6.44 -9.65 -4.05
C ARG A 36 7.48 -8.57 -4.30
N ASP A 37 7.61 -8.14 -5.56
CA ASP A 37 8.62 -7.16 -5.96
C ASP A 37 8.24 -5.75 -5.46
N LEU A 38 6.96 -5.38 -5.51
CA LEU A 38 6.41 -4.15 -4.93
C LEU A 38 6.73 -4.04 -3.43
N PHE A 39 6.41 -5.09 -2.67
CA PHE A 39 6.60 -5.11 -1.21
C PHE A 39 8.08 -5.14 -0.85
N ARG A 40 8.90 -5.87 -1.61
CA ARG A 40 10.35 -5.87 -1.43
C ARG A 40 10.95 -4.47 -1.57
N ARG A 41 10.54 -3.70 -2.58
CA ARG A 41 10.99 -2.31 -2.78
C ARG A 41 10.47 -1.38 -1.68
N ALA A 42 9.26 -1.62 -1.17
CA ALA A 42 8.67 -0.88 -0.06
C ALA A 42 9.16 -1.32 1.34
N HIS A 43 10.11 -2.27 1.43
CA HIS A 43 10.58 -2.86 2.70
C HIS A 43 9.44 -3.45 3.55
N ILE A 44 8.51 -4.16 2.89
CA ILE A 44 7.40 -4.89 3.49
C ILE A 44 7.68 -6.39 3.36
N ASP A 45 7.52 -7.13 4.45
CA ASP A 45 7.60 -8.58 4.42
C ASP A 45 6.47 -9.16 3.57
N TRP A 46 6.86 -9.86 2.51
CA TRP A 46 5.93 -10.53 1.62
C TRP A 46 5.60 -11.92 2.17
N GLN A 47 4.31 -12.20 2.32
CA GLN A 47 3.79 -13.50 2.70
C GLN A 47 2.59 -13.84 1.81
N ASP A 48 2.70 -14.90 1.02
CA ASP A 48 1.64 -15.36 0.12
C ASP A 48 0.38 -15.80 0.88
N GLY A 49 -0.80 -15.49 0.35
CA GLY A 49 -2.10 -15.84 0.93
C GLY A 49 -2.51 -15.01 2.15
N GLN A 50 -1.66 -14.10 2.62
CA GLN A 50 -1.99 -13.16 3.70
C GLN A 50 -3.15 -12.23 3.33
N ASN A 51 -4.02 -11.91 4.28
CA ASN A 51 -5.06 -10.92 4.07
C ASN A 51 -4.45 -9.51 3.89
N MET A 52 -4.77 -8.86 2.77
CA MET A 52 -4.21 -7.55 2.42
C MET A 52 -4.61 -6.45 3.40
N ALA A 53 -5.87 -6.40 3.82
CA ALA A 53 -6.34 -5.40 4.76
C ALA A 53 -5.65 -5.51 6.13
N SER A 54 -5.42 -6.74 6.59
CA SER A 54 -4.68 -7.02 7.84
C SER A 54 -3.20 -6.62 7.71
N LEU A 55 -2.58 -6.87 6.55
CA LEU A 55 -1.23 -6.39 6.25
C LEU A 55 -1.18 -4.86 6.34
N LEU A 56 -2.01 -4.15 5.58
CA LEU A 56 -2.02 -2.69 5.54
C LEU A 56 -2.28 -2.07 6.92
N ASP A 57 -3.09 -2.72 7.76
CA ASP A 57 -3.30 -2.30 9.15
C ASP A 57 -2.04 -2.48 10.02
N SER A 58 -1.25 -3.53 9.78
CA SER A 58 0.01 -3.76 10.51
C SER A 58 1.16 -2.83 10.09
N LEU A 59 1.07 -2.20 8.91
CA LEU A 59 2.14 -1.34 8.40
C LEU A 59 2.25 -0.01 9.16
N ASN A 60 3.49 0.44 9.34
CA ASN A 60 3.79 1.77 9.84
C ASN A 60 3.72 2.84 8.73
N LEU A 61 3.83 4.12 9.14
CA LEU A 61 3.72 5.25 8.21
C LEU A 61 4.76 5.22 7.09
N GLN A 62 6.00 4.85 7.40
CA GLN A 62 7.09 4.80 6.43
C GLN A 62 6.85 3.72 5.38
N GLN A 63 6.42 2.54 5.80
CA GLN A 63 6.10 1.42 4.91
C GLN A 63 4.88 1.73 4.03
N LEU A 64 3.83 2.33 4.59
CA LEU A 64 2.66 2.78 3.82
C LEU A 64 3.02 3.84 2.79
N ARG A 65 3.87 4.81 3.17
CA ARG A 65 4.36 5.85 2.25
C ARG A 65 5.14 5.22 1.10
N ALA A 66 6.06 4.30 1.41
CA ALA A 66 6.87 3.60 0.41
C ALA A 66 6.00 2.72 -0.51
N LEU A 67 4.99 2.04 0.03
CA LEU A 67 4.05 1.26 -0.77
C LEU A 67 3.25 2.14 -1.74
N VAL A 68 2.73 3.27 -1.27
CA VAL A 68 2.01 4.23 -2.12
C VAL A 68 2.92 4.78 -3.21
N ASP A 69 4.18 5.08 -2.88
CA ASP A 69 5.17 5.55 -3.83
C ASP A 69 5.42 4.52 -4.94
N GLN A 70 5.65 3.25 -4.57
CA GLN A 70 5.86 2.17 -5.52
C GLN A 70 4.62 1.85 -6.38
N LEU A 71 3.42 2.01 -5.83
CA LEU A 71 2.17 1.82 -6.58
C LEU A 71 1.90 2.95 -7.58
N ARG A 72 2.44 4.15 -7.34
CA ARG A 72 2.34 5.29 -8.26
C ARG A 72 3.43 5.27 -9.32
N ASP A 73 4.65 4.89 -8.93
CA ASP A 73 5.80 4.72 -9.82
C ASP A 73 5.59 3.57 -10.82
N GLY A 74 4.90 2.51 -10.41
CA GLY A 74 4.51 1.41 -11.32
C GLY A 74 3.49 1.79 -12.40
N ASP A 75 2.94 3.00 -12.38
CA ASP A 75 2.08 3.59 -13.42
C ASP A 75 2.91 4.46 -14.39
N GLU A 76 4.16 4.81 -14.04
CA GLU A 76 5.08 5.63 -14.85
C GLU A 76 5.98 4.78 -15.78
N ASP A 77 5.54 3.59 -16.20
CA ASP A 77 6.06 2.93 -17.41
C ASP A 77 5.49 3.65 -18.66
N GLU A 78 5.78 4.96 -18.78
CA GLU A 78 5.57 5.75 -19.98
C GLU A 78 6.87 6.50 -20.35
N GLU A 79 7.58 5.92 -21.32
CA GLU A 79 8.58 6.52 -22.24
C GLU A 79 9.99 6.87 -21.75
N GLU A 80 10.98 6.04 -22.15
CA GLU A 80 12.00 6.38 -23.17
C GLU A 80 12.71 5.14 -23.77
#